data_AF-A0A1Q7P829-F1
#
_entry.id   AF-A0A1Q7P829-F1
#
_cell.length_a   1.000
_cell.length_b   1.000
_cell.length_c   1.000
_cell.angle_alpha   90.00
_cell.angle_beta   90.00
_cell.angle_gamma   90.00
#
_symmetry.space_group_name_H-M   'P 1'
#
loop_
_entity.id
_entity.type
_entity.pdbx_description
1 polymer ?
#
loop_
_entity_poly.entity_id
_entity_poly.type
_entity_poly.pdbx_seq_one_letter_code
_entity_poly.pdbx_strand_id
1 'polypeptide(L)'
;MSGFVDLPDRDRYLQAAKRMLDELASPAYLAAGTPSPAVLLHGVGNLPEGKAVDAGLIYGDYYFIEALARLRTASPSGTDGGPWEEAPRMRAVPLLRLHPCPPGVAPAGAMLRSAHSPSWRALRCAGGDGANQRQ
;
A
#
# COMPACT_ATOMS: atom_id res chain seq x y z
N MET A 1 16.02 11.75 19.04
CA MET A 1 15.11 12.22 20.12
C MET A 1 15.71 12.02 21.52
N SER A 2 17.03 12.12 21.66
CA SER A 2 17.76 11.76 22.89
C SER A 2 18.55 12.92 23.49
N GLY A 3 18.17 14.16 23.18
CA GLY A 3 18.93 15.36 23.53
C GLY A 3 18.64 15.96 24.90
N PHE A 4 17.69 15.39 25.66
CA PHE A 4 17.18 15.95 26.91
C PHE A 4 17.53 15.13 28.16
N VAL A 5 18.32 14.07 28.01
CA VAL A 5 18.63 13.11 29.08
C VAL A 5 20.12 12.81 29.09
N ASP A 6 20.69 12.62 30.27
CA ASP A 6 22.10 12.27 30.43
C ASP A 6 22.45 10.97 29.68
N LEU A 7 23.71 10.86 29.23
CA LEU A 7 24.15 9.77 28.36
C LEU A 7 23.86 8.35 28.93
N PRO A 8 24.12 8.04 30.22
CA PRO A 8 23.84 6.72 30.77
C PRO A 8 22.34 6.39 30.80
N ASP A 9 21.50 7.38 31.12
CA ASP A 9 20.05 7.21 31.17
C ASP A 9 19.46 7.06 29.76
N ARG A 10 19.99 7.80 28.79
CA ARG A 10 19.62 7.64 27.38
C ARG A 10 19.79 6.20 26.92
N ASP A 11 20.96 5.61 27.17
CA ASP A 11 21.25 4.26 26.70
C ASP A 11 20.39 3.23 27.44
N ARG A 12 20.14 3.43 28.74
CA ARG A 12 19.19 2.63 29.52
C ARG A 12 17.80 2.64 28.89
N TYR A 13 17.26 3.82 28.57
CA TYR A 13 15.93 3.94 27.98
C TYR A 13 15.86 3.37 26.57
N LEU A 14 16.90 3.56 25.75
CA LEU A 14 16.96 2.98 24.41
C LEU A 14 16.94 1.45 24.47
N GLN A 15 17.70 0.84 25.38
CA GLN A 15 17.72 -0.61 25.54
C GLN A 15 16.42 -1.17 26.12
N ALA A 16 15.76 -0.42 27.01
CA ALA A 16 14.42 -0.78 27.47
C ALA A 16 13.40 -0.71 26.32
N ALA A 17 13.44 0.34 25.51
CA ALA A 17 12.55 0.51 24.36
C ALA A 17 12.72 -0.60 23.31
N LYS A 18 13.96 -0.99 22.99
CA LYS A 18 14.23 -2.12 22.09
C LYS A 18 13.61 -3.42 22.61
N ARG A 19 13.83 -3.74 23.88
CA ARG A 19 13.22 -4.92 24.51
C ARG A 19 11.70 -4.91 24.47
N MET A 20 11.06 -3.76 24.73
CA MET A 20 9.61 -3.64 24.61
C MET A 20 9.13 -3.89 23.17
N LEU A 21 9.85 -3.37 22.17
CA LEU A 21 9.49 -3.59 20.77
C LEU A 21 9.71 -5.04 20.32
N ASP A 22 10.76 -5.70 20.80
CA ASP A 22 11.01 -7.12 20.52
C ASP A 22 9.89 -8.00 21.07
N GLU A 23 9.43 -7.75 22.30
CA GLU A 23 8.30 -8.46 22.91
C GLU A 23 6.99 -8.20 22.15
N LEU A 24 6.71 -6.94 21.78
CA LEU A 24 5.53 -6.60 20.98
C LEU A 24 5.55 -7.21 19.58
N ALA A 25 6.74 -7.40 19.00
CA ALA A 25 6.92 -8.09 17.73
C ALA A 25 6.85 -9.62 17.83
N SER A 26 6.80 -10.18 19.05
CA SER A 26 6.70 -11.61 19.27
C SER A 26 5.31 -12.15 18.88
N PRO A 27 5.19 -13.46 18.58
CA PRO A 27 3.90 -14.07 18.27
C PRO A 27 2.84 -13.97 19.38
N ALA A 28 3.25 -13.65 20.61
CA ALA A 28 2.34 -13.49 21.74
C ALA A 28 1.51 -12.19 21.64
N TYR A 29 2.04 -11.15 21.01
CA TYR A 29 1.39 -9.83 20.92
C TYR A 29 1.08 -9.41 19.48
N LEU A 30 1.79 -9.98 18.50
CA LEU A 30 1.57 -9.65 17.10
C LEU A 30 0.35 -10.42 16.56
N ALA A 31 -0.55 -9.71 15.87
CA ALA A 31 -1.74 -10.31 15.26
C ALA A 31 -1.43 -11.12 13.98
N ALA A 32 -0.16 -11.38 13.69
CA ALA A 32 0.27 -12.05 12.46
C ALA A 32 -0.31 -13.47 12.37
N GLY A 33 -0.98 -13.78 11.26
CA GLY A 33 -1.64 -15.07 11.05
C GLY A 33 -3.00 -15.21 11.75
N THR A 34 -3.50 -14.17 12.40
CA THR A 34 -4.85 -14.13 12.97
C THR A 34 -5.82 -13.39 12.02
N PRO A 35 -7.15 -13.58 12.15
CA PRO A 35 -8.13 -12.82 11.37
C PRO A 35 -8.32 -11.38 11.89
N SER A 36 -7.58 -10.97 12.92
CA SER A 36 -7.71 -9.64 13.52
C SER A 36 -7.24 -8.56 12.53
N PRO A 37 -7.96 -7.44 12.38
CA PRO A 37 -7.51 -6.31 11.57
C PRO A 37 -6.44 -5.44 12.25
N ALA A 38 -6.17 -5.67 13.54
CA ALA A 38 -5.17 -4.93 14.30
C ALA A 38 -3.75 -5.46 14.03
N VAL A 39 -2.73 -4.67 14.35
CA VAL A 39 -1.33 -5.10 14.32
C VAL A 39 -0.95 -5.76 15.65
N LEU A 40 -1.36 -5.16 16.76
CA LEU A 40 -1.14 -5.67 18.11
C LEU A 40 -2.41 -6.22 18.75
N LEU A 41 -2.23 -7.30 19.51
CA LEU A 41 -3.24 -7.97 20.33
C LEU A 41 -3.13 -7.52 21.80
N HIS A 42 -4.10 -7.92 22.61
CA HIS A 42 -4.08 -7.75 24.07
C HIS A 42 -4.07 -6.30 24.58
N GLY A 43 -4.68 -5.38 23.83
CA GLY A 43 -4.89 -4.01 24.24
C GLY A 43 -6.08 -3.83 25.21
N VAL A 44 -5.97 -2.87 26.12
CA VAL A 44 -7.06 -2.48 27.03
C VAL A 44 -7.33 -0.97 26.93
N GLY A 45 -8.57 -0.60 26.58
CA GLY A 45 -9.00 0.80 26.41
C GLY A 45 -9.60 1.41 27.67
N ASN A 46 -10.74 0.88 28.14
CA ASN A 46 -11.41 1.37 29.34
C ASN A 46 -11.84 0.19 30.20
N LEU A 47 -10.93 -0.26 31.07
CA LEU A 47 -11.17 -1.37 32.00
C LEU A 47 -12.29 -1.07 33.01
N PRO A 48 -12.38 0.13 33.62
CA PRO A 48 -13.48 0.47 34.53
C PRO A 48 -14.88 0.29 33.94
N GLU A 49 -15.05 0.58 32.65
CA GLU A 49 -16.32 0.38 31.93
C GLU A 49 -16.40 -0.94 31.14
N GLY A 50 -15.38 -1.79 31.22
CA GLY A 50 -15.30 -3.06 30.49
C GLY A 50 -15.29 -2.92 28.96
N LYS A 51 -14.87 -1.76 28.43
CA LYS A 51 -14.85 -1.50 26.98
C LYS A 51 -13.45 -1.69 26.41
N ALA A 52 -13.40 -2.32 25.23
CA ALA A 52 -12.14 -2.58 24.51
C ALA A 52 -11.10 -3.28 25.41
N VAL A 53 -11.53 -4.31 26.13
CA VAL A 53 -10.66 -5.18 26.93
C VAL A 53 -10.22 -6.35 26.04
N ASP A 54 -8.93 -6.65 26.05
CA ASP A 54 -8.33 -7.70 25.22
C ASP A 54 -8.65 -7.53 23.73
N ALA A 55 -8.50 -6.30 23.25
CA ALA A 55 -8.87 -5.89 21.89
C ALA A 55 -7.69 -5.26 21.16
N GLY A 56 -7.75 -5.26 19.82
CA GLY A 56 -6.86 -4.47 18.99
C GLY A 56 -7.19 -2.99 19.09
N LEU A 57 -6.18 -2.16 19.36
CA LEU A 57 -6.34 -0.72 19.59
C LEU A 57 -5.61 0.08 18.52
N ILE A 58 -6.34 0.88 17.76
CA ILE A 58 -5.77 1.67 16.64
C ILE A 58 -4.62 2.58 17.07
N TYR A 59 -4.68 3.13 18.29
CA TYR A 59 -3.60 3.95 18.82
C TYR A 59 -2.37 3.13 19.22
N GLY A 60 -2.56 1.89 19.69
CA GLY A 60 -1.45 0.96 19.95
C GLY A 60 -0.70 0.64 18.66
N ASP A 61 -1.43 0.32 17.59
CA ASP A 61 -0.88 0.04 16.27
C ASP A 61 -0.10 1.24 15.71
N TYR A 62 -0.66 2.44 15.84
CA TYR A 62 -0.01 3.68 15.41
C TYR A 62 1.35 3.89 16.09
N TYR A 63 1.39 3.82 17.43
CA TYR A 63 2.63 4.06 18.17
C TYR A 63 3.66 2.95 17.98
N PHE A 64 3.22 1.70 17.77
CA PHE A 64 4.13 0.59 17.48
C PHE A 64 4.87 0.81 16.15
N ILE A 65 4.15 1.12 15.08
CA ILE A 65 4.76 1.38 13.76
C ILE A 65 5.66 2.63 13.82
N GLU A 66 5.22 3.69 14.50
CA GLU A 66 6.03 4.89 14.69
C GLU A 66 7.34 4.58 15.43
N ALA A 67 7.28 3.79 16.49
CA ALA A 67 8.45 3.39 17.26
C ALA A 67 9.43 2.56 16.43
N LEU A 68 8.95 1.65 15.57
CA LEU A 68 9.78 0.91 14.62
C LEU A 68 10.46 1.85 13.60
N ALA A 69 9.72 2.82 13.05
CA ALA A 69 10.29 3.82 12.14
C ALA A 69 11.39 4.67 12.81
N ARG A 70 11.17 5.08 14.05
CA ARG A 70 12.16 5.79 14.87
C ARG A 70 13.39 4.91 15.17
N LEU A 71 13.19 3.62 15.43
CA LEU A 71 14.30 2.69 15.68
C LEU A 71 15.17 2.48 14.43
N ARG A 72 14.55 2.38 13.25
CA ARG A 72 15.26 2.31 11.96
C ARG A 72 16.11 3.55 11.70
N THR A 73 15.55 4.74 11.91
CA THR A 73 16.30 5.99 11.74
C THR A 73 17.40 6.18 12.79
N ALA A 74 17.26 5.59 13.99
CA ALA A 74 18.26 5.64 15.05
C ALA A 74 19.41 4.62 14.87
N SER A 75 19.24 3.58 14.06
CA SER A 75 20.27 2.56 13.78
C SER A 75 20.73 2.67 12.33
N PRO A 76 21.72 3.53 12.00
CA PRO A 76 22.22 3.70 10.65
C PRO A 76 23.14 2.53 10.21
N SER A 77 22.78 1.29 10.52
CA SER A 77 23.48 0.10 10.03
C SER A 77 22.90 -0.30 8.67
N GLY A 78 23.30 0.44 7.64
CA GLY A 78 23.40 -0.05 6.26
C GLY A 78 22.12 -0.19 5.45
N THR A 79 21.88 0.81 4.60
CA THR A 79 21.31 0.71 3.23
C THR A 79 19.80 0.86 2.98
N ASP A 80 19.19 1.99 3.38
CA ASP A 80 17.95 2.42 2.73
C ASP A 80 17.63 3.91 2.95
N GLY A 81 17.75 4.69 1.86
CA GLY A 81 16.98 5.92 1.62
C GLY A 81 17.55 7.21 2.23
N GLY A 82 17.95 8.15 1.37
CA GLY A 82 18.36 9.50 1.76
C GLY A 82 17.21 10.36 2.31
N PRO A 83 17.52 11.60 2.76
CA PRO A 83 16.48 12.57 3.09
C PRO A 83 15.75 12.90 1.80
N TRP A 84 14.42 12.91 1.80
CA TRP A 84 13.53 12.91 0.63
C TRP A 84 13.66 11.66 -0.27
N GLU A 85 12.97 10.58 0.09
CA GLU A 85 12.32 9.76 -0.93
C GLU A 85 10.83 9.86 -0.62
N GLU A 86 10.13 10.52 -1.54
CA GLU A 86 8.70 10.73 -1.54
C GLU A 86 7.97 9.44 -1.12
N ALA A 87 7.02 9.56 -0.18
CA ALA A 87 5.85 8.67 -0.11
C ALA A 87 5.48 8.34 -1.56
N PRO A 88 5.30 7.05 -1.95
CA PRO A 88 5.22 6.69 -3.34
C PRO A 88 4.11 7.54 -3.94
N ARG A 89 4.50 8.62 -4.65
CA ARG A 89 3.63 9.28 -5.60
C ARG A 89 3.17 8.09 -6.39
N MET A 90 1.86 7.83 -6.33
CA MET A 90 1.18 6.79 -7.08
C MET A 90 2.09 6.47 -8.24
N ARG A 91 2.67 5.26 -8.31
CA ARG A 91 3.31 4.87 -9.55
C ARG A 91 2.27 5.24 -10.58
N ALA A 92 2.58 6.23 -11.41
CA ALA A 92 1.94 6.32 -12.68
C ALA A 92 2.31 4.94 -13.23
N VAL A 93 1.36 4.01 -13.12
CA VAL A 93 1.28 2.91 -14.06
C VAL A 93 1.56 3.63 -15.36
N PRO A 94 2.65 3.30 -16.08
CA PRO A 94 2.77 3.81 -17.42
C PRO A 94 1.47 3.33 -18.06
N LEU A 95 0.54 4.27 -18.30
CA LEU A 95 -0.66 4.01 -19.07
C LEU A 95 -0.13 3.31 -20.30
N LEU A 96 -0.37 2.00 -20.37
CA LEU A 96 0.04 1.07 -21.40
C LEU A 96 1.27 1.56 -22.19
N ARG A 97 2.46 1.08 -21.84
CA ARG A 97 3.42 0.83 -22.92
C ARG A 97 2.75 -0.19 -23.83
N LEU A 98 2.03 0.31 -24.84
CA LEU A 98 1.69 -0.44 -26.03
C LEU A 98 3.03 -1.01 -26.51
N HIS A 99 3.19 -2.30 -26.32
CA HIS A 99 4.20 -3.04 -27.04
C HIS A 99 3.97 -2.72 -28.53
N PRO A 100 5.00 -2.31 -29.29
CA PRO A 100 4.85 -2.22 -30.73
C PRO A 100 4.40 -3.58 -31.24
N CYS A 101 3.17 -3.62 -31.77
CA CYS A 101 2.63 -4.77 -32.45
C CYS A 101 3.54 -5.06 -33.66
N PRO A 102 4.10 -6.26 -33.82
CA PRO A 102 4.82 -6.61 -35.04
C PRO A 102 3.86 -6.43 -36.25
N PRO A 103 4.32 -5.85 -37.36
CA PRO A 103 3.45 -5.59 -38.50
C PRO A 103 2.94 -6.92 -39.06
N GLY A 104 1.63 -7.17 -38.98
CA GLY A 104 1.03 -8.34 -39.65
C GLY A 104 -0.34 -8.82 -39.18
N VAL A 105 -0.91 -8.33 -38.07
CA VAL A 105 -2.22 -8.84 -37.61
C VAL A 105 -3.08 -7.71 -37.05
N ALA A 106 -4.13 -7.32 -37.79
CA ALA A 106 -5.16 -6.38 -37.33
C ALA A 106 -6.42 -7.16 -36.93
N PRO A 107 -6.94 -7.03 -35.69
CA PRO A 107 -8.21 -7.62 -35.32
C PRO A 107 -9.39 -6.77 -35.83
N ALA A 108 -10.38 -7.45 -36.39
CA ALA A 108 -11.62 -6.88 -36.91
C ALA A 108 -12.45 -6.19 -35.81
N GLY A 109 -13.01 -5.01 -36.11
CA GLY A 109 -14.08 -4.39 -35.30
C GLY A 109 -13.72 -3.18 -34.45
N ALA A 110 -12.59 -2.49 -34.67
CA ALA A 110 -12.26 -1.26 -33.94
C ALA A 110 -12.98 -0.03 -34.51
N MET A 111 -14.00 0.47 -33.80
CA MET A 111 -14.66 1.75 -34.07
C MET A 111 -13.80 2.92 -33.57
N LEU A 112 -13.46 3.87 -34.45
CA LEU A 112 -12.87 5.16 -34.05
C LEU A 112 -13.95 6.23 -33.88
N ARG A 113 -13.88 6.97 -32.77
CA ARG A 113 -14.75 8.11 -32.48
C ARG A 113 -14.09 9.38 -33.06
N SER A 114 -14.72 10.01 -34.05
CA SER A 114 -14.22 11.27 -34.64
C SER A 114 -14.57 12.48 -33.75
N ALA A 115 -13.59 13.35 -33.53
CA ALA A 115 -13.58 14.39 -32.49
C ALA A 115 -14.43 15.65 -32.77
N HIS A 116 -15.37 15.64 -33.73
CA HIS A 116 -15.99 16.88 -34.24
C HIS A 116 -17.54 16.93 -34.27
N SER A 117 -18.27 16.14 -33.47
CA SER A 117 -19.72 16.39 -33.30
C SER A 117 -20.30 15.81 -31.99
N PRO A 118 -21.15 16.55 -31.24
CA PRO A 118 -21.68 16.11 -29.95
C PRO A 118 -23.04 15.39 -30.08
N SER A 119 -23.27 14.64 -31.16
CA SER A 119 -24.46 13.79 -31.30
C SER A 119 -24.08 12.37 -31.69
N TRP A 120 -24.65 11.41 -30.97
CA TRP A 120 -24.46 9.99 -31.25
C TRP A 120 -25.35 9.59 -32.43
N ARG A 121 -24.80 9.59 -33.64
CA ARG A 121 -25.46 8.92 -34.76
C ARG A 121 -25.09 7.45 -34.75
N ALA A 122 -26.09 6.60 -34.56
CA ALA A 122 -25.99 5.19 -34.89
C ALA A 122 -25.77 5.05 -36.39
N LEU A 123 -24.60 4.54 -36.79
CA LEU A 123 -24.43 4.03 -38.14
C LEU A 123 -25.15 2.68 -38.20
N ARG A 124 -26.32 2.70 -38.85
CA ARG A 124 -26.97 1.49 -39.35
C ARG A 124 -25.98 0.75 -40.24
N CYS A 125 -25.81 -0.54 -40.00
CA CYS A 125 -25.18 -1.43 -40.96
C CYS A 125 -26.04 -1.43 -42.23
N ALA A 126 -25.56 -0.80 -43.29
CA ALA A 126 -26.07 -1.06 -44.62
C ALA A 126 -25.37 -2.33 -45.10
N GLY A 127 -26.12 -3.43 -45.15
CA GLY A 127 -25.75 -4.58 -45.96
C GLY A 127 -25.58 -4.13 -47.41
N GLY A 128 -24.50 -4.61 -48.02
CA GLY A 128 -24.23 -4.49 -49.44
C GLY A 128 -23.81 -5.86 -49.95
N ASP A 129 -24.68 -6.43 -50.76
CA ASP A 129 -24.68 -7.79 -51.27
C ASP A 129 -23.42 -8.20 -52.05
N GLY A 130 -23.06 -9.47 -51.84
CA GLY A 130 -22.99 -10.48 -52.91
C GLY A 130 -22.19 -10.16 -54.17
N ALA A 131 -21.01 -10.76 -54.28
CA ALA A 131 -20.55 -11.28 -55.56
C ALA A 131 -19.59 -12.47 -55.40
N ASN A 132 -20.01 -13.61 -55.97
CA ASN A 132 -19.19 -14.52 -56.78
C ASN A 132 -18.46 -15.68 -56.06
N GLN A 133 -19.05 -16.89 -56.03
CA GLN A 133 -18.81 -17.98 -57.01
C GLN A 133 -19.36 -19.34 -56.50
N ARG A 134 -20.16 -20.00 -57.36
CA ARG A 134 -20.27 -21.48 -57.60
C ARG A 134 -20.53 -22.35 -56.35
N GLN A 135 -21.65 -23.06 -56.20
CA GLN A 135 -22.45 -23.90 -57.09
C GLN A 135 -23.89 -23.92 -56.56
#